data_AF-A0A7J4R0D8-F1
#
_entry.id   AF-A0A7J4R0D8-F1
#
_cell.length_a   1.000
_cell.length_b   1.000
_cell.length_c   1.000
_cell.angle_alpha   90.00
_cell.angle_beta   90.00
_cell.angle_gamma   90.00
#
_symmetry.space_group_name_H-M   'P 1'
#
loop_
_entity.id
_entity.type
_entity.pdbx_description
1 polymer ?
#
loop_
_entity_poly.entity_id
_entity_poly.type
_entity_poly.pdbx_seq_one_letter_code
_entity_poly.pdbx_strand_id
1 'polypeptide(L)'
;MFLVIGHSPIAVNLARWCAERRPTRLIGLASSLVISEELGDCEILPLPKPLRVSDLPNAGQKPTAVILVDSEILEEDQALSALRQRWPDAPILSENSASDDVDTVDKIDVQDIITAAFKEKVRSWERHAGATVLESYIRHLPEKSKVAIFCHDNPDPDALSSALAMHELVTFLGHEPTIYHGGLIEHQQNQAMVRLLEIPLRRIILDWELEDVLNEAECIITVDFHQPGANNILPKDCVPHIIIDHHASDKTVSADVAFLRPEYSATSSLIANLLMSMSLEMTPRLATALSFGLRTDTLSFTRSFNQVDLRALMWLNTWVDDDLLQSIQAPLRTKETLQSFQQALTTMTQKGGLVLAPINNLIHRDDLAQVADFLFATSTTDLVIVFGIQRQKILLSARSRRENLHIGLMLSKEFPNGQAGGHRGMAGGQIQFASLGLNETHVDEEEHELILETFSDRLVSMFSEEGGA
;
A
#
# COMPACT_ATOMS: atom_id res chain seq x y z
N MET A 1 42.52 6.69 -4.50
CA MET A 1 42.26 6.78 -5.95
C MET A 1 41.49 5.54 -6.38
N PHE A 2 40.45 5.70 -7.21
CA PHE A 2 39.76 4.56 -7.82
C PHE A 2 40.52 4.09 -9.06
N LEU A 3 40.61 2.78 -9.24
CA LEU A 3 41.28 2.18 -10.38
C LEU A 3 40.23 1.46 -11.24
N VAL A 4 39.96 1.99 -12.42
CA VAL A 4 39.08 1.36 -13.42
C VAL A 4 39.96 0.67 -14.45
N ILE A 5 39.77 -0.63 -14.65
CA ILE A 5 40.47 -1.45 -15.65
C ILE A 5 39.44 -1.80 -16.72
N GLY A 6 39.54 -1.13 -17.86
CA GLY A 6 38.59 -1.26 -18.95
C GLY A 6 38.89 -0.32 -20.13
N HIS A 7 38.42 -0.69 -21.32
CA HIS A 7 38.41 0.13 -22.53
C HIS A 7 37.02 0.25 -23.16
N SER A 8 36.03 -0.51 -22.70
CA SER A 8 34.65 -0.44 -23.18
C SER A 8 34.01 0.92 -22.83
N PRO A 9 32.94 1.32 -23.53
CA PRO A 9 32.19 2.52 -23.17
C PRO A 9 31.71 2.53 -21.72
N ILE A 10 31.42 1.36 -21.13
CA ILE A 10 31.04 1.22 -19.72
C ILE A 10 32.21 1.66 -18.82
N ALA A 11 33.43 1.18 -19.08
CA ALA A 11 34.61 1.54 -18.31
C ALA A 11 34.94 3.04 -18.40
N VAL A 12 34.85 3.61 -19.60
CA VAL A 12 35.11 5.04 -19.82
C VAL A 12 34.08 5.92 -19.08
N ASN A 13 32.79 5.59 -19.20
CA ASN A 13 31.72 6.32 -18.52
C ASN A 13 31.80 6.19 -17.00
N LEU A 14 32.16 5.00 -16.50
CA LEU A 14 32.32 4.78 -15.07
C LEU A 14 33.52 5.56 -14.53
N ALA A 15 34.65 5.55 -15.25
CA ALA A 15 35.82 6.34 -14.86
C ALA A 15 35.51 7.84 -14.79
N ARG A 16 34.73 8.36 -15.75
CA ARG A 16 34.23 9.75 -15.72
C ARG A 16 33.39 10.02 -14.48
N TRP A 17 32.39 9.18 -14.20
CA TRP A 17 31.50 9.33 -13.06
C TRP A 17 32.25 9.28 -11.72
N CYS A 18 33.26 8.42 -11.62
CA CYS A 18 34.13 8.34 -10.45
C CYS A 18 35.01 9.58 -10.30
N ALA A 19 35.58 10.09 -11.40
CA ALA A 19 36.47 11.25 -11.43
C ALA A 19 35.81 12.55 -10.95
N GLU A 20 34.48 12.67 -11.06
CA GLU A 20 33.73 13.79 -10.47
C GLU A 20 33.79 13.83 -8.93
N ARG A 21 34.07 12.70 -8.28
CA ARG A 21 33.94 12.53 -6.82
C ARG A 21 35.27 12.18 -6.15
N ARG A 22 36.15 11.46 -6.84
CA ARG A 22 37.45 11.01 -6.32
C ARG A 22 38.48 10.93 -7.45
N PRO A 23 39.77 11.16 -7.16
CA PRO A 23 40.84 10.89 -8.12
C PRO A 23 40.71 9.47 -8.67
N THR A 24 40.65 9.37 -9.99
CA THR A 24 40.38 8.12 -10.70
C THR A 24 41.48 7.86 -11.72
N ARG A 25 41.82 6.59 -11.94
CA ARG A 25 42.72 6.17 -13.00
C ARG A 25 42.03 5.15 -13.88
N LEU A 26 42.07 5.36 -15.18
CA LEU A 26 41.55 4.44 -16.19
C LEU A 26 42.72 3.74 -16.89
N ILE A 27 42.81 2.42 -16.73
CA ILE A 27 43.75 1.57 -17.46
C ILE A 27 42.98 0.85 -18.57
N GLY A 28 43.35 1.08 -19.82
CA GLY A 28 42.71 0.45 -20.99
C GLY A 28 43.71 0.18 -22.11
N LEU A 29 43.36 -0.66 -23.09
CA LEU A 29 44.23 -0.92 -24.25
C LEU A 29 44.21 0.28 -25.20
N ALA A 30 45.38 0.79 -25.56
CA ALA A 30 45.54 1.94 -26.46
C ALA A 30 44.87 1.72 -27.83
N SER A 31 44.81 0.47 -28.31
CA SER A 31 44.18 0.10 -29.57
C SER A 31 42.65 0.19 -29.56
N SER A 32 42.04 0.09 -28.38
CA SER A 32 40.59 -0.08 -28.20
C SER A 32 39.95 1.05 -27.40
N LEU A 33 40.75 1.81 -26.65
CA LEU A 33 40.29 2.89 -25.79
C LEU A 33 39.87 4.10 -26.64
N VAL A 34 38.57 4.32 -26.72
CA VAL A 34 37.96 5.48 -27.41
C VAL A 34 37.41 6.44 -26.36
N ILE A 35 38.00 7.64 -26.27
CA ILE A 35 37.55 8.70 -25.36
C ILE A 35 37.13 9.89 -26.20
N SER A 36 35.83 10.15 -26.26
CA SER A 36 35.24 11.24 -27.04
C SER A 36 35.04 12.54 -26.26
N GLU A 37 35.08 12.48 -24.93
CA GLU A 37 34.77 13.61 -24.02
C GLU A 37 35.79 13.68 -22.88
N GLU A 38 35.97 14.86 -22.29
CA GLU A 38 36.88 15.08 -21.16
C GLU A 38 36.47 14.23 -19.94
N LEU A 39 37.44 13.60 -19.27
CA LEU A 39 37.20 12.69 -18.13
C LEU A 39 37.42 13.36 -16.76
N GLY A 40 37.58 14.68 -16.70
CA GLY A 40 37.81 15.41 -15.45
C GLY A 40 39.13 15.02 -14.77
N ASP A 41 39.11 14.83 -13.45
CA ASP A 41 40.26 14.39 -12.64
C ASP A 41 40.53 12.87 -12.78
N CYS A 42 40.64 12.43 -14.03
CA CYS A 42 40.91 11.05 -14.41
C CYS A 42 42.26 10.93 -15.11
N GLU A 43 43.17 10.18 -14.50
CA GLU A 43 44.44 9.82 -15.13
C GLU A 43 44.22 8.65 -16.11
N ILE A 44 44.41 8.90 -17.40
CA ILE A 44 44.28 7.88 -18.43
C ILE A 44 45.63 7.21 -18.65
N LEU A 45 45.65 5.89 -18.53
CA LEU A 45 46.83 5.07 -18.75
C LEU A 45 46.56 4.05 -19.86
N PRO A 46 46.90 4.39 -21.12
CA PRO A 46 46.72 3.50 -22.24
C PRO A 46 47.86 2.48 -22.31
N LEU A 47 47.52 1.19 -22.26
CA LEU A 47 48.46 0.09 -22.39
C LEU A 47 48.66 -0.31 -23.85
N PRO A 48 49.90 -0.55 -24.31
CA PRO A 48 50.16 -0.95 -25.69
C PRO A 48 49.73 -2.39 -26.00
N LYS A 49 49.57 -3.22 -24.96
CA LYS A 49 49.14 -4.63 -25.00
C LYS A 49 48.62 -5.04 -23.61
N PRO A 50 47.93 -6.18 -23.48
CA PRO A 50 47.61 -6.73 -22.18
C PRO A 50 48.87 -6.91 -21.32
N LEU A 51 48.76 -6.69 -20.02
CA LEU A 51 49.86 -6.83 -19.06
C LEU A 51 49.45 -7.69 -17.88
N ARG A 52 50.43 -8.31 -17.22
CA ARG A 52 50.21 -8.96 -15.94
C ARG A 52 49.81 -7.93 -14.90
N VAL A 53 48.94 -8.32 -13.97
CA VAL A 53 48.54 -7.55 -12.81
C VAL A 53 49.76 -7.10 -12.01
N SER A 54 50.83 -7.89 -11.88
CA SER A 54 52.07 -7.46 -11.19
C SER A 54 52.75 -6.27 -11.85
N ASP A 55 52.60 -6.17 -13.18
CA ASP A 55 53.34 -5.26 -14.04
C ASP A 55 52.52 -4.00 -14.39
N LEU A 56 51.24 -3.93 -14.00
CA LEU A 56 50.47 -2.71 -14.24
C LEU A 56 51.15 -1.53 -13.54
N PRO A 57 51.35 -0.41 -14.25
CA PRO A 57 52.06 0.73 -13.72
C PRO A 57 51.34 1.32 -12.50
N ASN A 58 52.06 1.33 -11.38
CA ASN A 58 51.60 1.91 -10.14
C ASN A 58 52.54 3.05 -9.74
N ALA A 59 52.01 4.26 -9.56
CA ALA A 59 52.77 5.42 -9.08
C ALA A 59 53.03 5.36 -7.56
N GLY A 60 53.18 4.16 -7.00
CA GLY A 60 53.39 3.91 -5.57
C GLY A 60 52.15 4.07 -4.68
N GLN A 61 50.94 4.19 -5.24
CA GLN A 61 49.71 4.37 -4.47
C GLN A 61 48.84 3.11 -4.47
N LYS A 62 48.29 2.75 -3.30
CA LYS A 62 47.30 1.67 -3.20
C LYS A 62 45.93 2.20 -3.63
N PRO A 63 45.20 1.51 -4.52
CA PRO A 63 43.86 1.93 -4.90
C PRO A 63 42.91 1.81 -3.71
N THR A 64 41.95 2.74 -3.66
CA THR A 64 40.87 2.71 -2.66
C THR A 64 39.79 1.71 -3.05
N ALA A 65 39.61 1.46 -4.35
CA ALA A 65 38.76 0.44 -4.93
C ALA A 65 39.29 0.10 -6.32
N VAL A 66 39.08 -1.15 -6.76
CA VAL A 66 39.42 -1.62 -8.10
C VAL A 66 38.14 -2.04 -8.81
N ILE A 67 37.93 -1.56 -10.02
CA ILE A 67 36.77 -1.90 -10.84
C ILE A 67 37.28 -2.54 -12.12
N LEU A 68 37.08 -3.84 -12.26
CA LEU A 68 37.45 -4.60 -13.45
C LEU A 68 36.23 -4.75 -14.34
N VAL A 69 36.23 -4.02 -15.46
CA VAL A 69 35.15 -4.06 -16.46
C VAL A 69 35.52 -5.00 -17.60
N ASP A 70 36.72 -4.85 -18.17
CA ASP A 70 37.17 -5.63 -19.32
C ASP A 70 38.42 -6.45 -18.94
N SER A 71 38.24 -7.76 -18.73
CA SER A 71 39.31 -8.65 -18.22
C SER A 71 40.44 -8.90 -19.22
N GLU A 72 40.18 -8.74 -20.52
CA GLU A 72 41.14 -8.94 -21.61
C GLU A 72 42.31 -7.95 -21.61
N ILE A 73 42.26 -6.92 -20.75
CA ILE A 73 43.36 -5.99 -20.51
C ILE A 73 44.48 -6.66 -19.70
N LEU A 74 44.16 -7.74 -18.99
CA LEU A 74 45.08 -8.47 -18.12
C LEU A 74 45.51 -9.77 -18.81
N GLU A 75 46.77 -10.17 -18.60
CA GLU A 75 47.29 -11.43 -19.16
C GLU A 75 46.81 -12.67 -18.37
N GLU A 76 46.38 -12.50 -17.12
CA GLU A 76 45.98 -13.60 -16.25
C GLU A 76 44.60 -14.18 -16.61
N ASP A 77 44.54 -15.50 -16.80
CA ASP A 77 43.27 -16.25 -16.91
C ASP A 77 42.40 -16.11 -15.63
N GLN A 78 43.05 -15.86 -14.47
CA GLN A 78 42.43 -15.61 -13.17
C GLN A 78 42.70 -14.18 -12.68
N ALA A 79 42.23 -13.21 -13.47
CA ALA A 79 42.44 -11.79 -13.23
C ALA A 79 42.00 -11.32 -11.83
N LEU A 80 40.87 -11.81 -11.31
CA LEU A 80 40.36 -11.38 -10.01
C LEU A 80 41.25 -11.87 -8.87
N SER A 81 41.72 -13.12 -8.96
CA SER A 81 42.67 -13.69 -8.00
C SER A 81 43.97 -12.91 -7.98
N ALA A 82 44.50 -12.54 -9.15
CA ALA A 82 45.73 -11.75 -9.26
C ALA A 82 45.57 -10.32 -8.71
N LEU A 83 44.45 -9.66 -9.00
CA LEU A 83 44.12 -8.33 -8.46
C LEU A 83 43.99 -8.37 -6.93
N ARG A 84 43.34 -9.42 -6.38
CA ARG A 84 43.23 -9.64 -4.94
C ARG A 84 44.58 -9.86 -4.28
N GLN A 85 45.45 -10.66 -4.89
CA GLN A 85 46.80 -10.88 -4.39
C GLN A 85 47.62 -9.58 -4.37
N ARG A 86 47.47 -8.73 -5.39
CA ARG A 86 48.17 -7.45 -5.47
C ARG A 86 47.61 -6.42 -4.48
N TRP A 87 46.30 -6.40 -4.28
CA TRP A 87 45.62 -5.46 -3.38
C TRP A 87 44.64 -6.18 -2.44
N PRO A 88 45.14 -6.86 -1.38
CA PRO A 88 44.31 -7.69 -0.50
C PRO A 88 43.15 -6.94 0.15
N ASP A 89 43.42 -5.71 0.62
CA ASP A 89 42.43 -4.93 1.38
C ASP A 89 41.60 -3.96 0.53
N ALA A 90 41.79 -3.93 -0.80
CA ALA A 90 40.97 -3.08 -1.66
C ALA A 90 39.69 -3.82 -2.08
N PRO A 91 38.49 -3.23 -2.00
CA PRO A 91 37.30 -3.82 -2.61
C PRO A 91 37.49 -3.91 -4.13
N ILE A 92 37.04 -5.04 -4.70
CA ILE A 92 37.10 -5.32 -6.13
C ILE A 92 35.66 -5.51 -6.63
N LEU A 93 35.28 -4.76 -7.66
CA LEU A 93 34.00 -4.85 -8.35
C LEU A 93 34.23 -5.39 -9.77
N SER A 94 33.47 -6.40 -10.20
CA SER A 94 33.58 -6.94 -11.57
C SER A 94 32.30 -7.59 -12.09
N GLU A 95 32.19 -7.69 -13.42
CA GLU A 95 31.17 -8.50 -14.09
C GLU A 95 31.45 -9.99 -13.88
N ASN A 96 30.39 -10.78 -13.66
CA ASN A 96 30.47 -12.21 -13.34
C ASN A 96 31.11 -13.02 -14.48
N SER A 97 32.44 -13.21 -14.47
CA SER A 97 33.11 -14.23 -15.28
C SER A 97 33.31 -15.49 -14.42
N ALA A 98 32.77 -16.60 -14.91
CA ALA A 98 32.53 -17.85 -14.19
C ALA A 98 33.80 -18.65 -13.78
N SER A 99 34.95 -18.01 -13.57
CA SER A 99 36.23 -18.71 -13.32
C SER A 99 36.86 -18.46 -11.94
N ASP A 100 36.48 -17.40 -11.21
CA ASP A 100 37.14 -17.03 -9.95
C ASP A 100 36.13 -16.91 -8.80
N ASP A 101 35.97 -17.99 -8.02
CA ASP A 101 35.16 -17.99 -6.80
C ASP A 101 35.94 -17.36 -5.65
N VAL A 102 36.01 -16.02 -5.66
CA VAL A 102 36.67 -15.22 -4.63
C VAL A 102 35.60 -14.63 -3.70
N ASP A 103 35.56 -15.09 -2.45
CA ASP A 103 34.55 -14.78 -1.41
C ASP A 103 34.36 -13.27 -1.07
N THR A 104 35.16 -12.38 -1.64
CA THR A 104 35.24 -10.94 -1.26
C THR A 104 35.18 -9.97 -2.45
N VAL A 105 34.66 -10.42 -3.59
CA VAL A 105 34.42 -9.59 -4.78
C VAL A 105 32.94 -9.22 -4.84
N ASP A 106 32.66 -7.92 -4.96
CA ASP A 106 31.31 -7.46 -5.28
C ASP A 106 31.03 -7.81 -6.75
N LYS A 107 30.09 -8.73 -6.99
CA LYS A 107 29.78 -9.23 -8.33
C LYS A 107 28.59 -8.48 -8.93
N ILE A 108 28.72 -8.08 -10.20
CA ILE A 108 27.61 -7.55 -11.01
C ILE A 108 27.17 -8.65 -11.98
N ASP A 109 25.92 -9.12 -11.83
CA ASP A 109 25.29 -9.98 -12.83
C ASP A 109 24.65 -9.12 -13.93
N VAL A 110 25.37 -8.98 -15.04
CA VAL A 110 24.93 -8.17 -16.18
C VAL A 110 23.71 -8.79 -16.85
N GLN A 111 23.56 -10.12 -16.86
CA GLN A 111 22.38 -10.76 -17.45
C GLN A 111 21.13 -10.42 -16.65
N ASP A 112 21.20 -10.45 -15.32
CA ASP A 112 20.09 -10.08 -14.45
C ASP A 112 19.72 -8.60 -14.59
N ILE A 113 20.71 -7.70 -14.64
CA ILE A 113 20.46 -6.25 -14.81
C ILE A 113 19.82 -5.96 -16.16
N ILE A 114 20.35 -6.54 -17.25
CA ILE A 114 19.79 -6.37 -18.59
C ILE A 114 18.37 -6.93 -18.62
N THR A 115 18.17 -8.13 -18.08
CA THR A 115 16.85 -8.77 -18.02
C THR A 115 15.86 -7.92 -17.22
N ALA A 116 16.27 -7.35 -16.09
CA ALA A 116 15.43 -6.44 -15.30
C ALA A 116 15.08 -5.16 -16.07
N ALA A 117 16.03 -4.58 -16.80
CA ALA A 117 15.79 -3.40 -17.63
C ALA A 117 14.81 -3.67 -18.78
N PHE A 118 14.94 -4.81 -19.46
CA PHE A 118 13.98 -5.25 -20.49
C PHE A 118 12.59 -5.49 -19.89
N LYS A 119 12.50 -6.20 -18.76
CA LYS A 119 11.23 -6.43 -18.05
C LYS A 119 10.56 -5.11 -17.69
N GLU A 120 11.30 -4.12 -17.19
CA GLU A 120 10.72 -2.81 -16.85
C GLU A 120 10.24 -2.04 -18.09
N LYS A 121 10.95 -2.11 -19.22
CA LYS A 121 10.45 -1.51 -20.46
C LYS A 121 9.19 -2.17 -20.99
N VAL A 122 9.11 -3.51 -20.95
CA VAL A 122 7.89 -4.24 -21.31
C VAL A 122 6.74 -3.86 -20.39
N ARG A 123 6.95 -3.87 -19.06
CA ARG A 123 5.93 -3.42 -18.09
C ARG A 123 5.47 -1.98 -18.34
N SER A 124 6.38 -1.10 -18.74
CA SER A 124 6.02 0.27 -19.12
C SER A 124 5.10 0.33 -20.34
N TRP A 125 5.31 -0.53 -21.34
CA TRP A 125 4.41 -0.63 -22.49
C TRP A 125 3.06 -1.23 -22.11
N GLU A 126 3.04 -2.25 -21.26
CA GLU A 126 1.81 -2.85 -20.74
C GLU A 126 0.96 -1.85 -19.96
N ARG A 127 1.57 -1.02 -19.11
CA ARG A 127 0.87 0.07 -18.39
C ARG A 127 0.28 1.08 -19.36
N HIS A 128 1.03 1.52 -20.38
CA HIS A 128 0.55 2.46 -21.38
C HIS A 128 -0.60 1.87 -22.22
N ALA A 129 -0.48 0.61 -22.62
CA ALA A 129 -1.53 -0.11 -23.33
C ALA A 129 -2.78 -0.26 -22.45
N GLY A 130 -2.62 -0.62 -21.18
CA GLY A 130 -3.72 -0.71 -20.21
C GLY A 130 -4.44 0.63 -20.02
N ALA A 131 -3.69 1.71 -19.84
CA ALA A 131 -4.25 3.06 -19.76
C ALA A 131 -5.02 3.42 -21.04
N THR A 132 -4.46 3.11 -22.21
CA THR A 132 -5.13 3.35 -23.49
C THR A 132 -6.43 2.54 -23.62
N VAL A 133 -6.44 1.28 -23.19
CA VAL A 133 -7.65 0.44 -23.20
C VAL A 133 -8.72 1.01 -22.28
N LEU A 134 -8.37 1.39 -21.05
CA LEU A 134 -9.31 1.96 -20.09
C LEU A 134 -9.89 3.28 -20.60
N GLU A 135 -9.01 4.21 -21.00
CA GLU A 135 -9.41 5.53 -21.52
C GLU A 135 -10.24 5.39 -22.80
N SER A 136 -9.86 4.49 -23.71
CA SER A 136 -10.60 4.21 -24.93
C SER A 136 -11.98 3.62 -24.62
N TYR A 137 -12.08 2.64 -23.73
CA TYR A 137 -13.36 2.05 -23.38
C TYR A 137 -14.33 3.11 -22.85
N ILE A 138 -13.89 3.92 -21.87
CA ILE A 138 -14.73 4.98 -21.30
C ILE A 138 -15.08 6.03 -22.36
N ARG A 139 -14.11 6.50 -23.16
CA ARG A 139 -14.33 7.52 -24.20
C ARG A 139 -15.33 7.11 -25.27
N HIS A 140 -15.44 5.82 -25.59
CA HIS A 140 -16.37 5.32 -26.61
C HIS A 140 -17.77 5.00 -26.07
N LEU A 141 -18.02 5.23 -24.78
CA LEU A 141 -19.38 5.22 -24.26
C LEU A 141 -20.21 6.32 -24.95
N PRO A 142 -21.55 6.16 -25.02
CA PRO A 142 -22.42 7.23 -25.50
C PRO A 142 -22.16 8.59 -24.83
N GLU A 143 -22.36 9.68 -25.58
CA GLU A 143 -22.14 11.03 -25.05
C GLU A 143 -22.96 11.25 -23.77
N LYS A 144 -22.33 11.75 -22.71
CA LYS A 144 -22.95 11.96 -21.39
C LYS A 144 -23.57 10.70 -20.76
N SER A 145 -23.01 9.52 -21.06
CA SER A 145 -23.34 8.30 -20.32
C SER A 145 -23.28 8.48 -18.80
N LYS A 146 -24.29 7.94 -18.11
CA LYS A 146 -24.28 7.77 -16.66
C LYS A 146 -23.35 6.61 -16.31
N VAL A 147 -22.38 6.85 -15.45
CA VAL A 147 -21.39 5.84 -15.04
C VAL A 147 -21.49 5.60 -13.53
N ALA A 148 -21.81 4.37 -13.15
CA ALA A 148 -21.88 3.98 -11.74
C ALA A 148 -20.54 3.39 -11.29
N ILE A 149 -19.90 4.03 -10.32
CA ILE A 149 -18.63 3.58 -9.74
C ILE A 149 -18.94 2.99 -8.36
N PHE A 150 -18.73 1.70 -8.15
CA PHE A 150 -19.00 1.04 -6.87
C PHE A 150 -17.71 0.80 -6.09
N CYS A 151 -17.75 1.12 -4.80
CA CYS A 151 -16.81 0.63 -3.78
C CYS A 151 -17.38 -0.61 -3.08
N HIS A 152 -16.54 -1.32 -2.32
CA HIS A 152 -16.99 -2.33 -1.38
C HIS A 152 -17.79 -1.70 -0.21
N ASP A 153 -18.47 -2.54 0.59
CA ASP A 153 -19.20 -2.09 1.78
C ASP A 153 -18.24 -1.57 2.85
N ASN A 154 -18.62 -0.48 3.51
CA ASN A 154 -17.78 0.22 4.49
C ASN A 154 -16.41 0.60 3.88
N PRO A 155 -16.40 1.41 2.79
CA PRO A 155 -15.21 1.63 1.98
C PRO A 155 -14.06 2.21 2.80
N ASP A 156 -12.88 1.66 2.56
CA ASP A 156 -11.64 2.12 3.18
C ASP A 156 -10.96 3.22 2.33
N PRO A 157 -9.82 3.79 2.76
CA PRO A 157 -9.14 4.81 2.00
C PRO A 157 -8.70 4.39 0.59
N ASP A 158 -8.39 3.11 0.36
CA ASP A 158 -7.96 2.64 -0.96
C ASP A 158 -9.13 2.62 -1.93
N ALA A 159 -10.27 2.05 -1.53
CA ALA A 159 -11.50 2.09 -2.30
C ALA A 159 -12.01 3.54 -2.55
N LEU A 160 -11.95 4.40 -1.53
CA LEU A 160 -12.41 5.79 -1.62
C LEU A 160 -11.58 6.64 -2.59
N SER A 161 -10.24 6.52 -2.51
CA SER A 161 -9.34 7.25 -3.40
C SER A 161 -9.39 6.72 -4.84
N SER A 162 -9.47 5.40 -4.99
CA SER A 162 -9.64 4.75 -6.28
C SER A 162 -10.94 5.18 -6.97
N ALA A 163 -12.04 5.26 -6.23
CA ALA A 163 -13.32 5.74 -6.75
C ALA A 163 -13.27 7.22 -7.15
N LEU A 164 -12.62 8.06 -6.34
CA LEU A 164 -12.43 9.48 -6.68
C LEU A 164 -11.62 9.65 -7.97
N ALA A 165 -10.56 8.86 -8.13
CA ALA A 165 -9.74 8.88 -9.33
C ALA A 165 -10.53 8.49 -10.60
N MET A 166 -11.33 7.44 -10.51
CA MET A 166 -12.21 7.03 -11.60
C MET A 166 -13.30 8.06 -11.88
N HIS A 167 -13.85 8.68 -10.84
CA HIS A 167 -14.80 9.78 -11.01
C HIS A 167 -14.16 10.94 -11.78
N GLU A 168 -12.99 11.42 -11.38
CA GLU A 168 -12.31 12.52 -12.10
C GLU A 168 -11.95 12.14 -13.54
N LEU A 169 -11.50 10.91 -13.80
CA LEU A 169 -11.21 10.42 -15.15
C LEU A 169 -12.48 10.39 -16.03
N VAL A 170 -13.57 9.83 -15.51
CA VAL A 170 -14.84 9.72 -16.25
C VAL A 170 -15.43 11.11 -16.52
N THR A 171 -15.37 12.03 -15.54
CA THR A 171 -15.77 13.43 -15.73
C THR A 171 -14.91 14.12 -16.79
N PHE A 172 -13.59 13.92 -16.76
CA PHE A 172 -12.67 14.49 -17.75
C PHE A 172 -12.97 14.01 -19.18
N LEU A 173 -13.45 12.77 -19.32
CA LEU A 173 -13.86 12.20 -20.62
C LEU A 173 -15.26 12.63 -21.07
N GLY A 174 -15.98 13.45 -20.29
CA GLY A 174 -17.26 14.05 -20.67
C GLY A 174 -18.51 13.25 -20.30
N HIS A 175 -18.39 12.30 -19.37
CA HIS A 175 -19.49 11.48 -18.86
C HIS A 175 -19.92 11.90 -17.45
N GLU A 176 -20.99 11.31 -16.93
CA GLU A 176 -21.62 11.66 -15.66
C GLU A 176 -21.39 10.54 -14.62
N PRO A 177 -20.27 10.54 -13.88
CA PRO A 177 -20.00 9.53 -12.87
C PRO A 177 -20.77 9.81 -11.57
N THR A 178 -21.14 8.74 -10.87
CA THR A 178 -21.57 8.79 -9.46
C THR A 178 -20.92 7.65 -8.70
N ILE A 179 -20.37 7.96 -7.52
CA ILE A 179 -19.73 6.95 -6.67
C ILE A 179 -20.77 6.40 -5.69
N TYR A 180 -20.88 5.08 -5.63
CA TYR A 180 -21.82 4.34 -4.79
C TYR A 180 -21.10 3.41 -3.83
N HIS A 181 -21.66 3.25 -2.64
CA HIS A 181 -21.20 2.26 -1.67
C HIS A 181 -22.36 1.76 -0.80
N GLY A 182 -22.18 0.59 -0.20
CA GLY A 182 -22.99 0.13 0.94
C GLY A 182 -22.28 0.30 2.27
N GLY A 183 -22.89 -0.20 3.33
CA GLY A 183 -22.36 -0.09 4.68
C GLY A 183 -22.24 1.36 5.17
N LEU A 184 -21.36 1.60 6.13
CA LEU A 184 -21.12 2.89 6.79
C LEU A 184 -19.62 3.23 6.77
N ILE A 185 -19.31 4.52 6.63
CA ILE A 185 -17.93 5.02 6.74
C ILE A 185 -17.72 5.47 8.19
N GLU A 186 -17.13 4.58 8.99
CA GLU A 186 -17.10 4.76 10.45
C GLU A 186 -15.76 5.23 10.97
N HIS A 187 -14.68 4.83 10.31
CA HIS A 187 -13.35 5.18 10.77
C HIS A 187 -13.10 6.68 10.61
N GLN A 188 -12.59 7.33 11.66
CA GLN A 188 -12.42 8.79 11.71
C GLN A 188 -11.60 9.34 10.53
N GLN A 189 -10.56 8.61 10.10
CA GLN A 189 -9.70 9.02 8.99
C GLN A 189 -10.46 8.95 7.66
N ASN A 190 -11.30 7.92 7.46
CA ASN A 190 -12.11 7.76 6.25
C ASN A 190 -13.19 8.85 6.19
N GLN A 191 -13.83 9.18 7.31
CA GLN A 191 -14.77 10.30 7.37
C GLN A 191 -14.09 11.65 7.10
N ALA A 192 -12.90 11.86 7.66
CA ALA A 192 -12.10 13.05 7.39
C ALA A 192 -11.71 13.12 5.91
N MET A 193 -11.28 12.01 5.31
CA MET A 193 -10.96 11.89 3.90
C MET A 193 -12.16 12.30 3.02
N VAL A 194 -13.34 11.71 3.25
CA VAL A 194 -14.55 12.03 2.49
C VAL A 194 -14.91 13.52 2.60
N ARG A 195 -14.86 14.08 3.81
CA ARG A 195 -15.22 15.47 4.07
C ARG A 195 -14.21 16.46 3.49
N LEU A 196 -12.92 16.26 3.77
CA LEU A 196 -11.85 17.18 3.41
C LEU A 196 -11.52 17.12 1.91
N LEU A 197 -11.69 15.96 1.27
CA LEU A 197 -11.55 15.80 -0.17
C LEU A 197 -12.88 15.97 -0.91
N GLU A 198 -13.98 16.27 -0.23
CA GLU A 198 -15.31 16.45 -0.83
C GLU A 198 -15.67 15.30 -1.80
N ILE A 199 -15.48 14.04 -1.37
CA ILE A 199 -15.70 12.89 -2.24
C ILE A 199 -17.22 12.74 -2.50
N PRO A 200 -17.69 12.76 -3.77
CA PRO A 200 -19.12 12.77 -4.10
C PRO A 200 -19.74 11.37 -4.00
N LEU A 201 -19.89 10.89 -2.76
CA LEU A 201 -20.40 9.56 -2.45
C LEU A 201 -21.93 9.55 -2.28
N ARG A 202 -22.56 8.51 -2.81
CA ARG A 202 -23.95 8.17 -2.55
C ARG A 202 -24.06 6.79 -1.93
N ARG A 203 -24.51 6.74 -0.67
CA ARG A 203 -24.82 5.48 0.00
C ARG A 203 -26.13 4.91 -0.56
N ILE A 204 -26.13 3.63 -0.92
CA ILE A 204 -27.35 2.88 -1.25
C ILE A 204 -27.81 2.12 0.00
N ILE A 205 -29.12 2.22 0.30
CA ILE A 205 -29.71 1.60 1.49
C ILE A 205 -30.76 0.57 1.10
N LEU A 206 -31.52 0.82 0.04
CA LEU A 206 -32.66 0.00 -0.35
C LEU A 206 -32.42 -0.69 -1.69
N ASP A 207 -32.87 -1.93 -1.82
CA ASP A 207 -32.63 -2.76 -3.01
C ASP A 207 -33.19 -2.12 -4.29
N TRP A 208 -34.34 -1.45 -4.22
CA TRP A 208 -34.94 -0.77 -5.38
C TRP A 208 -34.08 0.42 -5.86
N GLU A 209 -33.36 1.11 -4.97
CA GLU A 209 -32.44 2.18 -5.37
C GLU A 209 -31.28 1.62 -6.19
N LEU A 210 -30.82 0.41 -5.84
CA LEU A 210 -29.77 -0.27 -6.58
C LEU A 210 -30.25 -0.72 -7.95
N GLU A 211 -31.44 -1.31 -8.03
CA GLU A 211 -32.05 -1.72 -9.30
C GLU A 211 -32.17 -0.53 -10.26
N ASP A 212 -32.64 0.62 -9.78
CA ASP A 212 -32.72 1.85 -10.58
C ASP A 212 -31.33 2.28 -11.10
N VAL A 213 -30.31 2.29 -10.23
CA VAL A 213 -28.93 2.64 -10.63
C VAL A 213 -28.39 1.68 -11.69
N LEU A 214 -28.59 0.38 -11.52
CA LEU A 214 -28.10 -0.63 -12.47
C LEU A 214 -28.82 -0.55 -13.82
N ASN A 215 -30.11 -0.20 -13.83
CA ASN A 215 -30.89 -0.04 -15.06
C ASN A 215 -30.57 1.25 -15.81
N GLU A 216 -30.17 2.31 -15.10
CA GLU A 216 -29.85 3.62 -15.70
C GLU A 216 -28.38 3.78 -16.11
N ALA A 217 -27.48 2.96 -15.55
CA ALA A 217 -26.04 3.06 -15.82
C ALA A 217 -25.69 2.46 -17.18
N GLU A 218 -25.05 3.26 -18.04
CA GLU A 218 -24.46 2.80 -19.30
C GLU A 218 -23.12 2.07 -19.08
N CYS A 219 -22.48 2.31 -17.93
CA CYS A 219 -21.25 1.65 -17.54
C CYS A 219 -21.19 1.48 -16.03
N ILE A 220 -20.71 0.31 -15.59
CA ILE A 220 -20.53 -0.08 -14.19
C ILE A 220 -19.04 -0.32 -13.98
N ILE A 221 -18.43 0.48 -13.12
CA ILE A 221 -17.03 0.38 -12.71
C ILE A 221 -17.01 -0.11 -11.27
N THR A 222 -16.17 -1.08 -10.98
CA THR A 222 -15.87 -1.51 -9.61
C THR A 222 -14.41 -1.22 -9.30
N VAL A 223 -14.18 -0.68 -8.11
CA VAL A 223 -12.84 -0.36 -7.63
C VAL A 223 -12.61 -1.08 -6.30
N ASP A 224 -11.43 -1.68 -6.18
CA ASP A 224 -10.96 -2.36 -4.97
C ASP A 224 -11.77 -3.59 -4.54
N PHE A 225 -12.53 -4.15 -5.49
CA PHE A 225 -13.09 -5.50 -5.41
C PHE A 225 -13.38 -6.02 -6.81
N HIS A 226 -13.40 -7.34 -6.97
CA HIS A 226 -13.66 -8.00 -8.25
C HIS A 226 -14.82 -9.02 -8.23
N GLN A 227 -15.43 -9.27 -7.07
CA GLN A 227 -16.56 -10.22 -6.92
C GLN A 227 -17.82 -9.51 -6.44
N PRO A 228 -18.80 -9.27 -7.33
CA PRO A 228 -20.13 -8.80 -6.94
C PRO A 228 -20.79 -9.71 -5.89
N GLY A 229 -21.45 -9.10 -4.90
CA GLY A 229 -22.12 -9.79 -3.80
C GLY A 229 -21.19 -10.39 -2.74
N ALA A 230 -19.90 -10.06 -2.78
CA ALA A 230 -18.92 -10.39 -1.75
C ALA A 230 -18.41 -9.09 -1.09
N ASN A 231 -18.98 -8.75 0.06
CA ASN A 231 -18.68 -7.51 0.79
C ASN A 231 -18.98 -6.23 -0.04
N ASN A 232 -20.05 -6.24 -0.82
CA ASN A 232 -20.52 -5.09 -1.58
C ASN A 232 -22.00 -5.26 -1.89
N ILE A 233 -22.66 -4.17 -2.27
CA ILE A 233 -24.10 -4.14 -2.55
C ILE A 233 -24.51 -4.79 -3.87
N LEU A 234 -23.58 -5.07 -4.79
CA LEU A 234 -23.95 -5.57 -6.11
C LEU A 234 -24.55 -6.98 -6.04
N PRO A 235 -25.56 -7.31 -6.88
CA PRO A 235 -26.04 -8.68 -7.02
C PRO A 235 -24.93 -9.61 -7.49
N LYS A 236 -24.96 -10.88 -7.06
CA LYS A 236 -23.92 -11.88 -7.40
C LYS A 236 -23.82 -12.18 -8.90
N ASP A 237 -24.90 -11.96 -9.63
CA ASP A 237 -25.05 -12.14 -11.07
C ASP A 237 -24.79 -10.86 -11.87
N CYS A 238 -24.53 -9.73 -11.20
CA CYS A 238 -24.07 -8.51 -11.85
C CYS A 238 -22.71 -8.75 -12.52
N VAL A 239 -22.56 -8.29 -13.76
CA VAL A 239 -21.28 -8.31 -14.50
C VAL A 239 -20.85 -6.86 -14.70
N PRO A 240 -19.84 -6.37 -13.95
CA PRO A 240 -19.31 -5.03 -14.17
C PRO A 240 -18.69 -4.90 -15.56
N HIS A 241 -18.71 -3.69 -16.10
CA HIS A 241 -18.07 -3.37 -17.36
C HIS A 241 -16.56 -3.20 -17.16
N ILE A 242 -16.17 -2.55 -16.07
CA ILE A 242 -14.77 -2.29 -15.70
C ILE A 242 -14.53 -2.76 -14.26
N ILE A 243 -13.42 -3.49 -14.07
CA ILE A 243 -12.94 -3.92 -12.75
C ILE A 243 -11.50 -3.45 -12.58
N ILE A 244 -11.21 -2.77 -11.48
CA ILE A 244 -9.85 -2.35 -11.10
C ILE A 244 -9.61 -2.78 -9.66
N ASP A 245 -8.74 -3.78 -9.48
CA ASP A 245 -8.54 -4.40 -8.18
C ASP A 245 -7.13 -5.01 -8.07
N HIS A 246 -6.55 -4.96 -6.88
CA HIS A 246 -5.26 -5.56 -6.55
C HIS A 246 -5.39 -6.85 -5.72
N HIS A 247 -6.59 -7.25 -5.31
CA HIS A 247 -6.76 -8.49 -4.56
C HIS A 247 -6.48 -9.75 -5.42
N ALA A 248 -5.91 -10.78 -4.82
CA ALA A 248 -5.74 -12.07 -5.49
C ALA A 248 -7.11 -12.77 -5.68
N SER A 249 -7.26 -13.47 -6.80
CA SER A 249 -8.44 -14.29 -7.10
C SER A 249 -8.04 -15.66 -7.64
N ASP A 250 -8.65 -16.71 -7.09
CA ASP A 250 -8.57 -18.08 -7.64
C ASP A 250 -9.60 -18.32 -8.76
N LYS A 251 -10.52 -17.37 -8.98
CA LYS A 251 -11.60 -17.46 -9.96
C LYS A 251 -11.36 -16.50 -11.11
N THR A 252 -11.78 -16.92 -12.30
CA THR A 252 -11.83 -16.04 -13.47
C THR A 252 -12.84 -14.91 -13.22
N VAL A 253 -12.40 -13.68 -13.43
CA VAL A 253 -13.21 -12.47 -13.31
C VAL A 253 -13.82 -12.15 -14.67
N SER A 254 -15.11 -11.77 -14.71
CA SER A 254 -15.83 -11.42 -15.92
C SER A 254 -16.10 -9.92 -15.95
N ALA A 255 -15.56 -9.23 -16.95
CA ALA A 255 -15.81 -7.83 -17.29
C ALA A 255 -15.30 -7.56 -18.71
N ASP A 256 -15.75 -6.48 -19.33
CA ASP A 256 -15.20 -6.07 -20.64
C ASP A 256 -13.75 -5.60 -20.51
N VAL A 257 -13.44 -4.91 -19.41
CA VAL A 257 -12.09 -4.47 -19.06
C VAL A 257 -11.78 -4.84 -17.61
N ALA A 258 -10.86 -5.78 -17.40
CA ALA A 258 -10.45 -6.24 -16.08
C ALA A 258 -8.96 -5.98 -15.80
N PHE A 259 -8.69 -5.09 -14.86
CA PHE A 259 -7.37 -4.88 -14.26
C PHE A 259 -7.33 -5.53 -12.87
N LEU A 260 -7.24 -6.86 -12.84
CA LEU A 260 -6.89 -7.59 -11.63
C LEU A 260 -5.36 -7.75 -11.58
N ARG A 261 -4.70 -7.02 -10.68
CA ARG A 261 -3.23 -6.92 -10.63
C ARG A 261 -2.68 -7.08 -9.21
N PRO A 262 -2.56 -8.32 -8.70
CA PRO A 262 -2.04 -8.61 -7.35
C PRO A 262 -0.58 -8.24 -7.12
N GLU A 263 0.14 -7.86 -8.16
CA GLU A 263 1.46 -7.28 -8.03
C GLU A 263 1.44 -5.84 -7.49
N TYR A 264 0.29 -5.16 -7.39
CA TYR A 264 0.17 -3.88 -6.72
C TYR A 264 -0.25 -4.09 -5.26
N SER A 265 0.29 -3.28 -4.36
CA SER A 265 -0.03 -3.41 -2.93
C SER A 265 -1.29 -2.63 -2.53
N ALA A 266 -1.83 -1.82 -3.45
CA ALA A 266 -3.06 -1.05 -3.32
C ALA A 266 -3.67 -0.80 -4.71
N THR A 267 -4.99 -0.74 -4.81
CA THR A 267 -5.73 -0.30 -6.01
C THR A 267 -5.36 1.15 -6.38
N SER A 268 -5.08 2.00 -5.38
CA SER A 268 -4.52 3.35 -5.55
C SER A 268 -3.21 3.35 -6.33
N SER A 269 -2.30 2.42 -6.05
CA SER A 269 -1.04 2.29 -6.77
C SER A 269 -1.26 1.94 -8.24
N LEU A 270 -2.21 1.03 -8.50
CA LEU A 270 -2.59 0.60 -9.84
C LEU A 270 -3.16 1.77 -10.64
N ILE A 271 -4.14 2.49 -10.08
CA ILE A 271 -4.76 3.64 -10.75
C ILE A 271 -3.74 4.76 -10.98
N ALA A 272 -2.90 5.08 -9.99
CA ALA A 272 -1.83 6.07 -10.18
C ALA A 272 -0.92 5.72 -11.36
N ASN A 273 -0.54 4.43 -11.50
CA ASN A 273 0.28 3.97 -12.63
C ASN A 273 -0.46 4.06 -13.99
N LEU A 274 -1.78 3.87 -14.02
CA LEU A 274 -2.59 4.08 -15.22
C LEU A 274 -2.64 5.58 -15.58
N LEU A 275 -2.91 6.44 -14.60
CA LEU A 275 -3.01 7.89 -14.79
C LEU A 275 -1.69 8.53 -15.27
N MET A 276 -0.52 8.00 -14.88
CA MET A 276 0.79 8.43 -15.40
C MET A 276 0.89 8.38 -16.93
N SER A 277 0.07 7.55 -17.59
CA SER A 277 0.07 7.35 -19.03
C SER A 277 -1.10 8.05 -19.74
N MET A 278 -1.93 8.79 -19.01
CA MET A 278 -3.11 9.48 -19.51
C MET A 278 -2.90 11.00 -19.54
N SER A 279 -3.82 11.72 -20.19
CA SER A 279 -3.77 13.19 -20.28
C SER A 279 -4.50 13.91 -19.14
N LEU A 280 -5.08 13.15 -18.19
CA LEU A 280 -5.74 13.72 -17.02
C LEU A 280 -4.71 14.46 -16.16
N GLU A 281 -4.93 15.75 -15.92
CA GLU A 281 -4.06 16.56 -15.07
C GLU A 281 -4.21 16.14 -13.61
N MET A 282 -3.07 15.87 -12.95
CA MET A 282 -3.06 15.50 -11.54
C MET A 282 -3.27 16.73 -10.67
N THR A 283 -4.30 16.69 -9.81
CA THR A 283 -4.59 17.76 -8.84
C THR A 283 -4.04 17.42 -7.46
N PRO A 284 -3.75 18.40 -6.58
CA PRO A 284 -3.35 18.12 -5.21
C PRO A 284 -4.36 17.29 -4.42
N ARG A 285 -5.66 17.54 -4.67
CA ARG A 285 -6.77 16.77 -4.10
C ARG A 285 -6.68 15.29 -4.48
N LEU A 286 -6.58 14.98 -5.77
CA LEU A 286 -6.52 13.61 -6.26
C LEU A 286 -5.22 12.91 -5.82
N ALA A 287 -4.09 13.61 -5.91
CA ALA A 287 -2.79 13.09 -5.49
C ALA A 287 -2.78 12.73 -4.00
N THR A 288 -3.36 13.60 -3.17
CA THR A 288 -3.50 13.37 -1.72
C THR A 288 -4.41 12.18 -1.43
N ALA A 289 -5.52 12.06 -2.14
CA ALA A 289 -6.42 10.91 -2.03
C ALA A 289 -5.69 9.59 -2.30
N LEU A 290 -5.08 9.45 -3.48
CA LEU A 290 -4.37 8.25 -3.91
C LEU A 290 -3.14 7.96 -3.02
N SER A 291 -2.43 8.98 -2.57
CA SER A 291 -1.31 8.83 -1.63
C SER A 291 -1.79 8.28 -0.28
N PHE A 292 -2.93 8.75 0.22
CA PHE A 292 -3.49 8.27 1.48
C PHE A 292 -4.01 6.82 1.37
N GLY A 293 -4.70 6.47 0.27
CA GLY A 293 -5.13 5.09 -0.01
C GLY A 293 -3.95 4.11 -0.04
N LEU A 294 -2.95 4.41 -0.87
CA LEU A 294 -1.71 3.63 -0.99
C LEU A 294 -0.99 3.45 0.34
N ARG A 295 -0.88 4.52 1.15
CA ARG A 295 -0.25 4.46 2.48
C ARG A 295 -1.06 3.62 3.46
N THR A 296 -2.38 3.60 3.35
CA THR A 296 -3.23 2.84 4.28
C THR A 296 -3.05 1.34 4.04
N ASP A 297 -3.13 0.90 2.78
CA ASP A 297 -3.05 -0.51 2.41
C ASP A 297 -1.67 -1.15 2.62
N THR A 298 -0.63 -0.33 2.44
CA THR A 298 0.75 -0.72 2.74
C THR A 298 1.11 -0.59 4.22
N LEU A 299 0.19 -0.14 5.09
CA LEU A 299 0.44 0.22 6.49
C LEU A 299 1.66 1.16 6.63
N SER A 300 1.68 2.23 5.85
CA SER A 300 2.82 3.14 5.73
C SER A 300 4.12 2.41 5.39
N PHE A 301 4.04 1.49 4.42
CA PHE A 301 5.16 0.66 3.95
C PHE A 301 5.76 -0.30 5.00
N THR A 302 5.02 -0.61 6.06
CA THR A 302 5.42 -1.65 7.03
C THR A 302 4.90 -3.04 6.67
N ARG A 303 3.92 -3.14 5.76
CA ARG A 303 3.49 -4.38 5.09
C ARG A 303 4.27 -4.55 3.78
N SER A 304 4.22 -5.73 3.16
CA SER A 304 4.79 -5.96 1.83
C SER A 304 4.37 -4.87 0.83
N PHE A 305 5.36 -4.16 0.28
CA PHE A 305 5.22 -3.23 -0.83
C PHE A 305 6.34 -3.49 -1.85
N ASN A 306 6.21 -2.98 -3.06
CA ASN A 306 7.24 -3.19 -4.08
C ASN A 306 7.54 -1.94 -4.93
N GLN A 307 8.35 -2.12 -5.98
CA GLN A 307 8.84 -1.03 -6.83
C GLN A 307 7.72 -0.27 -7.56
N VAL A 308 6.59 -0.92 -7.93
CA VAL A 308 5.49 -0.23 -8.61
C VAL A 308 4.73 0.69 -7.65
N ASP A 309 4.63 0.33 -6.38
CA ASP A 309 4.04 1.17 -5.32
C ASP A 309 4.94 2.37 -4.99
N LEU A 310 6.26 2.14 -4.89
CA LEU A 310 7.22 3.23 -4.68
C LEU A 310 7.21 4.23 -5.84
N ARG A 311 7.12 3.74 -7.08
CA ARG A 311 6.98 4.59 -8.26
C ARG A 311 5.70 5.43 -8.20
N ALA A 312 4.57 4.81 -7.84
CA ALA A 312 3.31 5.53 -7.66
C ALA A 312 3.45 6.62 -6.61
N LEU A 313 3.98 6.29 -5.43
CA LEU A 313 4.19 7.24 -4.34
C LEU A 313 5.11 8.41 -4.77
N MET A 314 6.25 8.12 -5.40
CA MET A 314 7.19 9.15 -5.85
C MET A 314 6.55 10.12 -6.83
N TRP A 315 5.75 9.61 -7.76
CA TRP A 315 5.03 10.44 -8.71
C TRP A 315 3.97 11.29 -8.00
N LEU A 316 3.10 10.68 -7.20
CA LEU A 316 2.02 11.35 -6.46
C LEU A 316 2.55 12.47 -5.55
N ASN A 317 3.65 12.23 -4.82
CA ASN A 317 4.26 13.19 -3.89
C ASN A 317 4.66 14.52 -4.55
N THR A 318 4.72 14.61 -5.88
CA THR A 318 4.93 15.88 -6.58
C THR A 318 3.77 16.87 -6.37
N TRP A 319 2.56 16.36 -6.15
CA TRP A 319 1.33 17.15 -6.03
C TRP A 319 0.62 17.03 -4.68
N VAL A 320 1.02 16.08 -3.82
CA VAL A 320 0.39 15.88 -2.51
C VAL A 320 0.37 17.19 -1.72
N ASP A 321 -0.78 17.49 -1.14
CA ASP A 321 -0.94 18.55 -0.16
C ASP A 321 -0.67 17.96 1.23
N ASP A 322 0.48 18.32 1.81
CA ASP A 322 0.94 17.78 3.09
C ASP A 322 0.00 18.14 4.25
N ASP A 323 -0.57 19.36 4.25
CA ASP A 323 -1.48 19.82 5.31
C ASP A 323 -2.81 19.06 5.24
N LEU A 324 -3.32 18.83 4.02
CA LEU A 324 -4.51 18.04 3.77
C LEU A 324 -4.29 16.57 4.14
N LEU A 325 -3.16 15.99 3.75
CA LEU A 325 -2.79 14.61 4.10
C LEU A 325 -2.69 14.45 5.63
N GLN A 326 -2.02 15.37 6.31
CA GLN A 326 -1.90 15.35 7.76
C GLN A 326 -3.27 15.48 8.44
N SER A 327 -4.14 16.35 7.94
CA SER A 327 -5.49 16.55 8.47
C SER A 327 -6.39 15.31 8.33
N ILE A 328 -6.17 14.51 7.28
CA ILE A 328 -6.83 13.22 7.08
C ILE A 328 -6.25 12.15 8.00
N GLN A 329 -4.92 12.09 8.12
CA GLN A 329 -4.22 11.09 8.96
C GLN A 329 -4.47 11.29 10.46
N ALA A 330 -4.58 12.54 10.91
CA ALA A 330 -4.81 12.87 12.30
C ALA A 330 -6.00 13.83 12.44
N PRO A 331 -7.24 13.35 12.24
CA PRO A 331 -8.43 14.18 12.39
C PRO A 331 -8.49 14.79 13.79
N LEU A 332 -8.91 16.06 13.87
CA LEU A 332 -9.13 16.73 15.14
C LEU A 332 -10.30 16.08 15.89
N ARG A 333 -10.11 15.86 17.19
CA ARG A 333 -11.14 15.30 18.07
C ARG A 333 -12.05 16.40 18.60
N THR A 334 -13.34 16.10 18.71
CA THR A 334 -14.31 16.99 19.35
C THR A 334 -14.22 16.89 20.87
N LYS A 335 -14.86 17.83 21.57
CA LYS A 335 -14.95 17.78 23.04
C LYS A 335 -15.71 16.55 23.50
N GLU A 336 -16.75 16.19 22.76
CA GLU A 336 -17.60 15.01 22.98
C GLU A 336 -16.76 13.73 22.86
N THR A 337 -15.93 13.60 21.82
CA THR A 337 -14.98 12.49 21.70
C THR A 337 -14.03 12.45 22.90
N LEU A 338 -13.49 13.58 23.35
CA LEU A 338 -12.62 13.59 24.54
C LEU A 338 -13.34 13.17 25.83
N GLN A 339 -14.65 13.41 25.94
CA GLN A 339 -15.46 12.91 27.06
C GLN A 339 -15.60 11.38 26.99
N SER A 340 -15.80 10.81 25.80
CA SER A 340 -15.79 9.35 25.59
C SER A 340 -14.46 8.73 26.01
N PHE A 341 -13.31 9.38 25.70
CA PHE A 341 -12.00 8.96 26.18
C PHE A 341 -11.87 9.04 27.71
N GLN A 342 -12.30 10.14 28.32
CA GLN A 342 -12.27 10.30 29.78
C GLN A 342 -13.10 9.21 30.47
N GLN A 343 -14.29 8.93 29.96
CA GLN A 343 -15.16 7.90 30.49
C GLN A 343 -14.51 6.54 30.37
N ALA A 344 -14.07 6.15 29.17
CA ALA A 344 -13.41 4.88 28.93
C ALA A 344 -12.17 4.66 29.83
N LEU A 345 -11.34 5.68 30.02
CA LEU A 345 -10.17 5.60 30.91
C LEU A 345 -10.53 5.45 32.38
N THR A 346 -11.72 5.93 32.78
CA THR A 346 -12.20 5.84 34.16
C THR A 346 -12.90 4.51 34.43
N THR A 347 -13.65 4.00 33.46
CA THR A 347 -14.49 2.80 33.59
C THR A 347 -13.81 1.52 33.12
N MET A 348 -12.68 1.61 32.41
CA MET A 348 -12.03 0.42 31.86
C MET A 348 -11.58 -0.54 32.95
N THR A 349 -11.72 -1.84 32.66
CA THR A 349 -11.20 -2.92 33.47
C THR A 349 -10.14 -3.69 32.69
N GLN A 350 -9.08 -4.11 33.36
CA GLN A 350 -8.00 -4.88 32.75
C GLN A 350 -7.73 -6.18 33.52
N LYS A 351 -7.76 -7.33 32.84
CA LYS A 351 -7.46 -8.63 33.43
C LYS A 351 -6.80 -9.54 32.40
N GLY A 352 -5.57 -10.01 32.67
CA GLY A 352 -4.89 -11.01 31.84
C GLY A 352 -4.79 -10.63 30.35
N GLY A 353 -4.44 -9.38 30.05
CA GLY A 353 -4.34 -8.89 28.68
C GLY A 353 -5.66 -8.44 28.04
N LEU A 354 -6.81 -8.72 28.65
CA LEU A 354 -8.12 -8.22 28.21
C LEU A 354 -8.39 -6.85 28.82
N VAL A 355 -8.75 -5.87 27.99
CA VAL A 355 -9.26 -4.56 28.39
C VAL A 355 -10.71 -4.41 27.91
N LEU A 356 -11.62 -4.14 28.84
CA LEU A 356 -13.01 -3.81 28.54
C LEU A 356 -13.26 -2.37 28.94
N ALA A 357 -13.78 -1.55 28.03
CA ALA A 357 -14.04 -0.13 28.28
C ALA A 357 -15.49 0.23 27.93
N PRO A 358 -16.41 0.18 28.91
CA PRO A 358 -17.80 0.61 28.71
C PRO A 358 -17.92 2.13 28.68
N ILE A 359 -18.72 2.66 27.75
CA ILE A 359 -19.05 4.08 27.61
C ILE A 359 -20.57 4.22 27.77
N ASN A 360 -21.02 4.78 28.91
CA ASN A 360 -22.44 4.86 29.25
C ASN A 360 -23.19 5.87 28.38
N ASN A 361 -22.53 6.97 27.99
CA ASN A 361 -23.14 8.02 27.18
C ASN A 361 -22.42 8.15 25.82
N LEU A 362 -22.63 7.17 24.95
CA LEU A 362 -22.03 7.15 23.63
C LEU A 362 -22.74 8.13 22.67
N ILE A 363 -22.11 9.27 22.41
CA ILE A 363 -22.64 10.28 21.48
C ILE A 363 -22.30 9.91 20.03
N HIS A 364 -21.02 9.66 19.75
CA HIS A 364 -20.54 9.36 18.41
C HIS A 364 -20.07 7.90 18.32
N ARG A 365 -20.53 7.17 17.31
CA ARG A 365 -20.20 5.74 17.14
C ARG A 365 -18.72 5.50 16.90
N ASP A 366 -18.05 6.41 16.21
CA ASP A 366 -16.62 6.32 15.89
C ASP A 366 -15.72 6.52 17.11
N ASP A 367 -16.22 7.14 18.20
CA ASP A 367 -15.50 7.23 19.48
C ASP A 367 -15.05 5.84 19.97
N LEU A 368 -15.86 4.80 19.74
CA LEU A 368 -15.52 3.42 20.12
C LEU A 368 -14.23 2.95 19.45
N ALA A 369 -14.09 3.19 18.14
CA ALA A 369 -12.91 2.80 17.38
C ALA A 369 -11.69 3.62 17.83
N GLN A 370 -11.85 4.93 18.00
CA GLN A 370 -10.77 5.81 18.44
C GLN A 370 -10.23 5.45 19.82
N VAL A 371 -11.13 5.20 20.77
CA VAL A 371 -10.77 4.77 22.13
C VAL A 371 -10.13 3.38 22.08
N ALA A 372 -10.65 2.46 21.26
CA ALA A 372 -10.08 1.13 21.11
C ALA A 372 -8.64 1.20 20.60
N ASP A 373 -8.37 1.98 19.56
CA ASP A 373 -7.02 2.15 19.01
C ASP A 373 -6.06 2.79 20.02
N PHE A 374 -6.53 3.75 20.81
CA PHE A 374 -5.74 4.36 21.88
C PHE A 374 -5.38 3.38 23.00
N LEU A 375 -6.37 2.64 23.52
CA LEU A 375 -6.16 1.67 24.58
C LEU A 375 -5.37 0.44 24.09
N PHE A 376 -5.53 0.06 22.83
CA PHE A 376 -4.78 -1.05 22.22
C PHE A 376 -3.28 -0.77 22.13
N ALA A 377 -2.86 0.51 22.03
CA ALA A 377 -1.47 0.92 22.02
C ALA A 377 -0.80 0.90 23.43
N THR A 378 -1.17 -0.05 24.29
CA THR A 378 -0.60 -0.23 25.62
C THR A 378 0.10 -1.59 25.75
N SER A 379 1.21 -1.63 26.49
CA SER A 379 2.13 -2.78 26.55
C SER A 379 1.51 -4.05 27.13
N THR A 380 0.42 -3.92 27.89
CA THR A 380 -0.24 -5.02 28.62
C THR A 380 -1.60 -5.42 28.04
N THR A 381 -1.98 -4.93 26.85
CA THR A 381 -3.34 -5.12 26.29
C THR A 381 -3.37 -5.99 25.03
N ASP A 382 -3.58 -7.29 25.17
CA ASP A 382 -3.62 -8.21 24.03
C ASP A 382 -4.94 -8.15 23.25
N LEU A 383 -6.01 -7.78 23.95
CA LEU A 383 -7.37 -7.70 23.43
C LEU A 383 -8.07 -6.51 24.09
N VAL A 384 -8.62 -5.60 23.30
CA VAL A 384 -9.47 -4.50 23.80
C VAL A 384 -10.84 -4.55 23.15
N ILE A 385 -11.88 -4.32 23.96
CA ILE A 385 -13.26 -4.17 23.51
C ILE A 385 -13.83 -2.91 24.16
N VAL A 386 -14.16 -1.93 23.33
CA VAL A 386 -14.83 -0.69 23.74
C VAL A 386 -16.26 -0.77 23.26
N PHE A 387 -17.21 -0.48 24.14
CA PHE A 387 -18.62 -0.61 23.81
C PHE A 387 -19.47 0.40 24.56
N GLY A 388 -20.62 0.73 23.99
CA GLY A 388 -21.54 1.70 24.56
C GLY A 388 -22.95 1.56 23.98
N ILE A 389 -23.92 2.13 24.66
CA ILE A 389 -25.33 2.05 24.25
C ILE A 389 -25.67 3.22 23.33
N GLN A 390 -26.29 2.93 22.18
CA GLN A 390 -26.85 3.95 21.31
C GLN A 390 -28.07 3.41 20.56
N ARG A 391 -29.19 4.13 20.58
CA ARG A 391 -30.45 3.74 19.88
C ARG A 391 -30.91 2.30 20.23
N GLN A 392 -30.99 1.98 21.52
CA GLN A 392 -31.45 0.69 22.08
C GLN A 392 -30.64 -0.55 21.66
N LYS A 393 -29.34 -0.36 21.40
CA LYS A 393 -28.42 -1.45 21.10
C LYS A 393 -27.04 -1.13 21.65
N ILE A 394 -26.26 -2.17 21.91
CA ILE A 394 -24.84 -2.03 22.26
C ILE A 394 -24.03 -1.98 20.97
N LEU A 395 -23.31 -0.89 20.80
CA LEU A 395 -22.29 -0.77 19.77
C LEU A 395 -20.96 -1.18 20.36
N LEU A 396 -20.14 -1.92 19.62
CA LEU A 396 -18.80 -2.31 20.07
C LEU A 396 -17.75 -2.15 18.96
N SER A 397 -16.52 -1.86 19.37
CA SER A 397 -15.31 -1.93 18.56
C SER A 397 -14.24 -2.70 19.32
N ALA A 398 -13.56 -3.60 18.61
CA ALA A 398 -12.59 -4.47 19.24
C ALA A 398 -11.30 -4.60 18.43
N ARG A 399 -10.18 -4.80 19.13
CA ARG A 399 -8.83 -5.01 18.56
C ARG A 399 -8.14 -6.16 19.28
N SER A 400 -7.39 -6.98 18.53
CA SER A 400 -6.65 -8.13 19.07
C SER A 400 -5.28 -8.25 18.40
N ARG A 401 -4.24 -8.51 19.20
CA ARG A 401 -2.92 -8.97 18.74
C ARG A 401 -2.69 -10.47 18.99
N ARG A 402 -3.68 -11.18 19.56
CA ARG A 402 -3.59 -12.61 19.84
C ARG A 402 -3.62 -13.39 18.52
N GLU A 403 -2.52 -14.06 18.17
CA GLU A 403 -2.42 -14.80 16.91
C GLU A 403 -3.43 -15.95 16.85
N ASN A 404 -3.65 -16.67 17.96
CA ASN A 404 -4.57 -17.81 18.03
C ASN A 404 -6.06 -17.41 18.05
N LEU A 405 -6.39 -16.12 18.03
CA LEU A 405 -7.76 -15.63 18.11
C LEU A 405 -8.18 -14.94 16.81
N HIS A 406 -9.30 -15.36 16.23
CA HIS A 406 -9.99 -14.59 15.20
C HIS A 406 -11.18 -13.87 15.80
N ILE A 407 -10.97 -12.63 16.23
CA ILE A 407 -11.97 -11.90 17.04
C ILE A 407 -13.31 -11.70 16.32
N GLY A 408 -13.29 -11.37 15.01
CA GLY A 408 -14.51 -11.23 14.22
C GLY A 408 -15.33 -12.51 14.14
N LEU A 409 -14.69 -13.66 13.90
CA LEU A 409 -15.36 -14.97 13.89
C LEU A 409 -15.93 -15.32 15.27
N MET A 410 -15.17 -15.09 16.34
CA MET A 410 -15.65 -15.33 17.70
C MET A 410 -16.89 -14.51 18.03
N LEU A 411 -16.87 -13.20 17.76
CA LEU A 411 -18.03 -12.33 17.97
C LEU A 411 -19.22 -12.72 17.08
N SER A 412 -18.98 -13.12 15.84
CA SER A 412 -20.06 -13.55 14.93
C SER A 412 -20.73 -14.86 15.37
N LYS A 413 -19.99 -15.76 16.01
CA LYS A 413 -20.53 -17.00 16.61
C LYS A 413 -21.39 -16.71 17.83
N GLU A 414 -20.94 -15.80 18.69
CA GLU A 414 -21.66 -15.43 19.92
C GLU A 414 -22.90 -14.57 19.63
N PHE A 415 -22.80 -13.67 18.63
CA PHE A 415 -23.87 -12.75 18.24
C PHE A 415 -24.28 -12.98 16.78
N PRO A 416 -25.13 -13.99 16.51
CA PRO A 416 -25.53 -14.36 15.16
C PRO A 416 -26.44 -13.32 14.50
N ASN A 417 -26.78 -13.57 13.24
CA ASN A 417 -27.61 -12.72 12.38
C ASN A 417 -26.94 -11.38 12.01
N GLY A 418 -25.62 -11.38 11.85
CA GLY A 418 -24.87 -10.20 11.40
C GLY A 418 -24.77 -9.09 12.45
N GLN A 419 -25.07 -9.38 13.72
CA GLN A 419 -24.96 -8.41 14.82
C GLN A 419 -23.50 -8.06 15.10
N ALA A 420 -22.56 -8.98 14.95
CA ALA A 420 -21.14 -8.68 15.07
C ALA A 420 -20.29 -9.48 14.09
N GLY A 421 -19.11 -8.97 13.77
CA GLY A 421 -18.19 -9.59 12.83
C GLY A 421 -16.91 -8.78 12.63
N GLY A 422 -16.08 -9.21 11.68
CA GLY A 422 -14.84 -8.52 11.33
C GLY A 422 -13.73 -9.50 10.95
N HIS A 423 -12.50 -9.00 11.02
CA HIS A 423 -11.28 -9.73 10.68
C HIS A 423 -10.61 -10.34 11.91
N ARG A 424 -9.43 -10.94 11.72
CA ARG A 424 -8.69 -11.65 12.79
C ARG A 424 -8.30 -10.71 13.94
N GLY A 425 -7.79 -9.52 13.62
CA GLY A 425 -7.28 -8.54 14.58
C GLY A 425 -8.22 -7.36 14.88
N MET A 426 -9.32 -7.21 14.15
CA MET A 426 -10.23 -6.07 14.29
C MET A 426 -11.67 -6.51 14.06
N ALA A 427 -12.60 -6.06 14.91
CA ALA A 427 -14.02 -6.37 14.77
C ALA A 427 -14.90 -5.24 15.29
N GLY A 428 -16.18 -5.30 14.91
CA GLY A 428 -17.22 -4.39 15.37
C GLY A 428 -18.56 -5.10 15.49
N GLY A 429 -19.52 -4.45 16.14
CA GLY A 429 -20.85 -5.02 16.31
C GLY A 429 -21.91 -4.03 16.76
N GLN A 430 -23.15 -4.44 16.55
CA GLN A 430 -24.41 -3.80 16.92
C GLN A 430 -25.32 -4.86 17.56
N ILE A 431 -25.19 -5.04 18.87
CA ILE A 431 -25.89 -6.09 19.62
C ILE A 431 -27.23 -5.56 20.11
N GLN A 432 -28.32 -6.20 19.67
CA GLN A 432 -29.67 -5.89 20.15
C GLN A 432 -29.81 -6.33 21.61
N PHE A 433 -30.55 -5.56 22.42
CA PHE A 433 -30.80 -5.91 23.82
C PHE A 433 -31.50 -7.28 23.98
N ALA A 434 -32.36 -7.65 23.03
CA ALA A 434 -32.98 -8.97 22.99
C ALA A 434 -31.96 -10.12 22.95
N SER A 435 -30.80 -9.93 22.31
CA SER A 435 -29.70 -10.92 22.26
C SER A 435 -29.01 -11.13 23.62
N LEU A 436 -29.25 -10.21 24.56
CA LEU A 436 -28.77 -10.26 25.95
C LEU A 436 -29.87 -10.75 26.91
N GLY A 437 -31.06 -11.09 26.40
CA GLY A 437 -32.19 -11.50 27.24
C GLY A 437 -32.88 -10.35 27.97
N LEU A 438 -32.69 -9.11 27.52
CA LEU A 438 -33.26 -7.89 28.10
C LEU A 438 -34.49 -7.44 27.31
N ASN A 439 -35.51 -6.90 28.00
CA ASN A 439 -36.74 -6.40 27.37
C ASN A 439 -36.51 -5.04 26.67
N GLU A 440 -37.17 -4.81 25.53
CA GLU A 440 -37.06 -3.58 24.70
C GLU A 440 -37.81 -2.35 25.26
N THR A 441 -38.06 -2.29 26.58
CA THR A 441 -38.70 -1.11 27.18
C THR A 441 -37.71 0.04 27.29
N HIS A 442 -38.21 1.29 27.30
CA HIS A 442 -37.40 2.50 27.45
C HIS A 442 -36.42 2.33 28.62
N VAL A 443 -35.15 2.19 28.28
CA VAL A 443 -34.06 1.97 29.23
C VAL A 443 -33.67 3.33 29.81
N ASP A 444 -33.86 3.53 31.11
CA ASP A 444 -33.40 4.72 31.83
C ASP A 444 -31.87 4.68 32.04
N GLU A 445 -31.24 5.81 32.39
CA GLU A 445 -29.78 5.89 32.59
C GLU A 445 -29.25 4.89 33.65
N GLU A 446 -30.04 4.59 34.69
CA GLU A 446 -29.67 3.59 35.70
C GLU A 446 -29.65 2.15 35.13
N GLU A 447 -30.49 1.86 34.14
CA GLU A 447 -30.49 0.56 33.47
C GLU A 447 -29.32 0.43 32.47
N HIS A 448 -28.81 1.54 31.89
CA HIS A 448 -27.63 1.50 31.01
C HIS A 448 -26.41 0.88 31.70
N GLU A 449 -26.16 1.25 32.97
CA GLU A 449 -25.01 0.75 33.72
C GLU A 449 -25.12 -0.76 33.95
N LEU A 450 -26.30 -1.25 34.34
CA LEU A 450 -26.56 -2.68 34.53
C LEU A 450 -26.41 -3.47 33.22
N ILE A 451 -26.86 -2.93 32.10
CA ILE A 451 -26.72 -3.55 30.78
C ILE A 451 -25.25 -3.66 30.40
N LEU A 452 -24.47 -2.60 30.61
CA LEU A 452 -23.04 -2.57 30.30
C LEU A 452 -22.24 -3.50 31.22
N GLU A 453 -22.62 -3.61 32.50
CA GLU A 453 -22.03 -4.58 33.44
C GLU A 453 -22.33 -6.02 33.02
N THR A 454 -23.60 -6.33 32.71
CA THR A 454 -24.01 -7.66 32.21
C THR A 454 -23.26 -8.03 30.92
N PHE A 455 -23.09 -7.06 30.03
CA PHE A 455 -22.33 -7.27 28.80
C PHE A 455 -20.83 -7.47 29.08
N SER A 456 -20.27 -6.73 30.03
CA SER A 456 -18.88 -6.89 30.48
C SER A 456 -18.64 -8.31 31.00
N ASP A 457 -19.50 -8.82 31.88
CA ASP A 457 -19.39 -10.17 32.45
C ASP A 457 -19.44 -11.25 31.37
N ARG A 458 -20.34 -11.08 30.38
CA ARG A 458 -20.43 -11.99 29.24
C ARG A 458 -19.14 -11.99 28.42
N LEU A 459 -18.56 -10.83 28.14
CA LEU A 459 -17.28 -10.71 27.43
C LEU A 459 -16.12 -11.30 28.25
N VAL A 460 -16.10 -11.10 29.57
CA VAL A 460 -15.10 -11.74 30.45
C VAL A 460 -15.21 -13.26 30.34
N SER A 461 -16.41 -13.84 30.45
CA SER A 461 -16.62 -15.29 30.31
C SER A 461 -16.10 -15.79 28.96
N MET A 462 -16.42 -15.07 27.89
CA MET A 462 -16.06 -15.43 26.52
C MET A 462 -14.54 -15.43 26.28
N PHE A 463 -13.80 -14.48 26.84
CA PHE A 463 -12.37 -14.28 26.53
C PHE A 463 -11.41 -14.69 27.66
N SER A 464 -11.92 -15.16 28.81
CA SER A 464 -11.12 -15.69 29.92
C SER A 464 -10.82 -17.19 29.81
N GLU A 465 -11.65 -17.97 29.12
CA GLU A 465 -11.51 -19.44 29.03
C GLU A 465 -10.38 -19.90 28.08
N GLU A 466 -9.83 -19.02 27.25
CA GLU A 466 -8.77 -19.34 26.28
C GLU A 466 -7.34 -19.24 26.84
N GLY A 467 -7.17 -18.84 28.11
CA GLY A 467 -5.86 -18.72 28.77
C GLY A 467 -5.28 -20.03 29.32
N GLY A 468 -5.93 -21.18 29.04
CA GLY A 468 -5.56 -22.48 29.60
C GLY A 468 -5.79 -23.63 28.63
N ALA A 469 -4.99 -23.69 27.56
CA ALA A 469 -4.76 -24.91 26.79
C ALA A 469 -3.33 -24.92 26.23
#